data_AF-A0A6B9YH80-F1
#
_entry.id   AF-A0A6B9YH80-F1
#
_cell.length_a   1.000
_cell.length_b   1.000
_cell.length_c   1.000
_cell.angle_alpha   90.00
_cell.angle_beta   90.00
_cell.angle_gamma   90.00
#
_symmetry.space_group_name_H-M   'P 1'
#
loop_
_entity.id
_entity.type
_entity.pdbx_description
1 polymer ?
#
loop_
_entity_poly.entity_id
_entity_poly.type
_entity_poly.pdbx_seq_one_letter_code
_entity_poly.pdbx_strand_id
1 'polypeptide(L)' 'MGAIEQDDYQFDVEYAVSLQKGSIHVYKDGDFIEELTFSFSGQKPDEHQIEELINHYIENQH' A
#
# COMPACT_ATOMS: atom_id res chain seq x y z
N MET A 1 7.13 6.86 7.08
CA MET A 1 6.05 6.97 6.08
C MET A 1 6.75 7.33 4.78
N GLY A 2 6.69 6.44 3.79
CA GLY A 2 7.28 6.64 2.47
C GLY A 2 6.15 6.56 1.45
N ALA A 3 6.14 7.49 0.51
CA ALA A 3 5.28 7.45 -0.66
C ALA A 3 6.05 6.76 -1.80
N ILE A 4 5.39 5.86 -2.52
CA ILE A 4 5.92 5.27 -3.76
C ILE A 4 5.11 5.88 -4.91
N GLU A 5 5.81 6.51 -5.86
CA GLU A 5 5.22 7.10 -7.07
C GLU A 5 5.56 6.23 -8.28
N GLN A 6 4.55 5.74 -9.00
CA GLN A 6 4.74 4.90 -10.18
C GLN A 6 3.56 5.08 -11.16
N ASP A 7 3.84 5.47 -12.41
CA ASP A 7 2.86 5.57 -13.51
C ASP A 7 1.55 6.31 -13.14
N ASP A 8 1.69 7.53 -12.63
CA ASP A 8 0.61 8.43 -12.16
C ASP A 8 -0.12 7.96 -10.88
N TYR A 9 0.28 6.84 -10.31
CA TYR A 9 -0.21 6.37 -9.01
C TYR A 9 0.69 6.82 -7.86
N GLN A 10 0.06 7.16 -6.74
CA GLN A 10 0.71 7.37 -5.45
C GLN A 10 0.17 6.36 -4.44
N PHE A 11 1.08 5.70 -3.73
CA PHE A 11 0.76 4.71 -2.69
C PHE A 11 1.20 5.22 -1.32
N ASP A 12 0.24 5.40 -0.42
CA ASP A 12 0.48 5.76 0.97
C ASP A 12 0.20 4.57 1.89
N VAL A 13 1.22 4.14 2.64
CA VAL A 13 1.12 2.98 3.54
C VAL A 13 0.90 3.42 4.96
N GLU A 14 -0.19 2.96 5.56
CA GLU A 14 -0.50 3.13 6.98
C GLU A 14 -0.60 1.78 7.68
N TYR A 15 -0.28 1.74 8.97
CA TYR A 15 -0.44 0.52 9.76
C TYR A 15 -0.61 0.77 11.26
N ALA A 16 -1.33 -0.16 11.89
CA ALA A 16 -1.57 -0.18 13.33
C ALA A 16 -0.98 -1.45 13.94
N VAL A 17 0.12 -1.30 14.69
CA VAL A 17 0.83 -2.41 15.36
C VAL A 17 -0.07 -3.12 16.38
N SER A 18 -0.88 -2.40 17.14
CA SER A 18 -1.82 -3.00 18.11
C SER A 18 -2.86 -3.90 17.46
N LEU A 19 -3.24 -3.59 16.21
CA LEU A 19 -4.22 -4.33 15.43
C LEU A 19 -3.60 -5.33 14.46
N GLN A 20 -2.28 -5.26 14.25
CA GLN A 20 -1.53 -6.07 13.27
C GLN A 20 -2.15 -5.96 11.86
N LYS A 21 -2.62 -4.75 11.52
CA LYS A 21 -3.29 -4.43 10.24
C LYS A 21 -2.66 -3.22 9.59
N GLY A 22 -2.48 -3.30 8.27
CA GLY A 22 -2.04 -2.20 7.42
C GLY A 22 -3.06 -1.91 6.32
N SER A 23 -2.95 -0.71 5.76
CA SER A 23 -3.65 -0.28 4.57
C SER A 23 -2.67 0.41 3.62
N ILE A 24 -2.95 0.30 2.32
CA ILE A 24 -2.29 1.05 1.27
C ILE A 24 -3.37 1.88 0.59
N HIS A 25 -3.32 3.19 0.75
CA HIS A 25 -4.18 4.10 0.01
C HIS A 25 -3.57 4.36 -1.36
N VAL A 26 -4.36 4.09 -2.40
CA VAL A 26 -3.99 4.31 -3.79
C VAL A 26 -4.65 5.58 -4.26
N TYR A 27 -3.84 6.48 -4.80
CA TYR A 27 -4.27 7.70 -5.47
C TYR A 27 -3.83 7.67 -6.92
N LYS A 28 -4.60 8.30 -7.80
CA LYS A 28 -4.22 8.56 -9.19
C LYS A 28 -4.54 10.01 -9.53
N ASP A 29 -3.57 10.74 -10.08
CA ASP A 29 -3.73 12.18 -10.39
C ASP A 29 -4.21 13.02 -9.18
N GLY A 30 -3.91 12.58 -7.96
CA GLY A 30 -4.34 13.20 -6.71
C GLY A 30 -5.73 12.79 -6.20
N ASP A 31 -6.49 12.01 -6.96
CA ASP A 31 -7.78 11.47 -6.54
C ASP A 31 -7.61 10.12 -5.85
N PHE A 32 -8.25 9.94 -4.69
CA PHE A 32 -8.33 8.66 -4.01
C PHE A 32 -9.17 7.68 -4.83
N ILE A 33 -8.60 6.53 -5.16
CA ILE A 33 -9.27 5.51 -5.98
C ILE A 33 -9.59 4.24 -5.18
N GLU A 34 -8.69 3.81 -4.30
CA GLU A 34 -8.83 2.51 -3.62
C GLU A 34 -8.00 2.40 -2.34
N GLU A 35 -8.43 1.53 -1.42
CA GLU A 35 -7.69 1.13 -0.23
C GLU A 35 -7.44 -0.38 -0.24
N LEU A 36 -6.18 -0.78 -0.16
CA LEU A 36 -5.77 -2.19 -0.04
C LEU A 36 -5.46 -2.50 1.43
N THR A 37 -6.31 -3.28 2.09
CA THR A 37 -6.03 -3.71 3.47
C THR A 37 -5.23 -5.00 3.51
N PHE A 38 -4.28 -5.10 4.44
CA PHE A 38 -3.50 -6.31 4.66
C PHE A 38 -3.22 -6.53 6.16
N SER A 39 -2.79 -7.73 6.51
CA SER A 39 -2.35 -8.07 7.88
C SER A 39 -0.86 -8.33 7.88
N PHE A 40 -0.20 -8.01 8.99
CA PHE A 40 1.23 -8.26 9.19
C PHE A 40 1.47 -8.79 10.60
N SER A 41 2.71 -9.18 10.91
CA SER A 41 3.09 -9.57 12.26
C SER A 41 4.34 -8.80 12.72
N GLY A 42 4.38 -8.42 14.01
CA GLY A 42 5.53 -7.74 14.60
C GLY A 42 5.34 -6.25 14.78
N GLN A 43 6.45 -5.49 14.79
CA GLN A 43 6.42 -4.05 15.09
C GLN A 43 6.23 -3.16 13.87
N LYS A 44 6.38 -3.71 12.67
CA LYS A 44 6.11 -3.05 11.40
C LYS A 44 5.79 -4.10 10.33
N PRO A 45 5.03 -3.75 9.28
CA PRO A 45 4.86 -4.62 8.12
C PRO A 45 6.19 -4.86 7.42
N ASP A 46 6.26 -5.98 6.71
CA ASP A 46 7.40 -6.33 5.87
C ASP A 46 7.40 -5.45 4.61
N GLU A 47 8.56 -4.90 4.26
CA GLU A 47 8.70 -3.98 3.12
C GLU A 47 8.51 -4.72 1.79
N HIS A 48 8.96 -5.96 1.67
CA HIS A 48 8.74 -6.77 0.47
C HIS A 48 7.26 -7.13 0.29
N GLN A 49 6.54 -7.44 1.37
CA GLN A 49 5.09 -7.66 1.30
C GLN A 49 4.35 -6.45 0.73
N ILE A 50 4.75 -5.23 1.13
CA ILE A 50 4.16 -3.99 0.63
C ILE A 50 4.47 -3.81 -0.87
N GLU A 51 5.73 -3.99 -1.26
CA GLU A 51 6.16 -3.90 -2.66
C GLU A 51 5.40 -4.90 -3.55
N GLU A 52 5.24 -6.14 -3.10
CA GLU A 52 4.48 -7.16 -3.83
C GLU A 52 3.01 -6.79 -4.00
N LEU A 53 2.37 -6.22 -2.96
CA LEU A 53 0.98 -5.76 -3.06
C LEU A 53 0.82 -4.63 -4.07
N ILE A 54 1.76 -3.68 -4.11
CA ILE A 54 1.76 -2.57 -5.07
C ILE A 54 2.00 -3.09 -6.50
N ASN A 55 2.99 -3.96 -6.69
CA ASN A 55 3.29 -4.52 -8.00
C ASN A 55 2.09 -5.30 -8.55
N HIS A 56 1.49 -6.16 -7.72
CA HIS A 56 0.30 -6.92 -8.10
C HIS A 56 -0.89 -5.99 -8.39
N TYR A 57 -1.03 -4.88 -7.68
CA TYR A 57 -2.05 -3.88 -8.00
C TYR A 57 -1.86 -3.31 -9.41
N ILE A 58 -0.65 -2.82 -9.72
CA ILE A 58 -0.33 -2.24 -11.02
C ILE A 58 -0.49 -3.26 -12.15
N GLU A 59 -0.01 -4.49 -11.97
CA GLU A 59 -0.15 -5.57 -12.96
C GLU A 59 -1.62 -5.88 -13.29
N ASN A 60 -2.53 -5.77 -12.33
CA ASN A 60 -3.96 -6.03 -12.55
C ASN A 60 -4.72 -4.86 -13.19
N GLN A 61 -4.14 -3.66 -13.24
CA GLN A 61 -4.74 -2.48 -13.89
C GLN A 61 -4.35 -2.35 -15.38
N HIS A 62 -3.47 -3.24 -15.88
CA HIS A 62 -3.04 -3.34 -17.27
C HIS A 62 -3.83 -4.40 -18.06
#